data_AF-A0A3D4B8P8-F1
#
_entry.id   AF-A0A3D4B8P8-F1
#
_cell.length_a   1.000
_cell.length_b   1.000
_cell.length_c   1.000
_cell.angle_alpha   90.00
_cell.angle_beta   90.00
_cell.angle_gamma   90.00
#
_symmetry.space_group_name_H-M   'P 1'
#
loop_
_entity.id
_entity.type
_entity.pdbx_description
1 polymer ?
#
loop_
_entity_poly.entity_id
_entity_poly.type
_entity_poly.pdbx_seq_one_letter_code
_entity_poly.pdbx_strand_id
1 'polypeptide(L)'
;CHQHKNEHGLPFMDTYREWKESPYAALGVECQDCHMKPDYEIVYGSFVNGDAEKFWTPAEYRDVSTVKRHDFPGGTEELVKDAAALAIEAVADNGQLTVRVTVRNVNAGHHLPSGITIRNMLMTVTPVTENGDTLRYTGNQRVPEYGGIGDPLEGNFAGLPGKGFALIFGDDKGNTHVMDWQAERIIEDTRIKAREQDISAYTFALPSTARQVDIHTELIYRRAFKPLADIKKWILKDMVVATDKTVVKPRKRMDAPSASKELSLQDRIWSLFD
;
A
#
# COMPACT_ATOMS: atom_id res chain seq x y z
N CYS A 1 6.42 4.10 -22.16
CA CYS A 1 6.65 5.02 -21.03
C CYS A 1 6.54 4.35 -19.66
N HIS A 2 5.67 3.35 -19.46
CA HIS A 2 5.47 2.66 -18.17
C HIS A 2 6.01 1.21 -18.16
N GLN A 3 7.06 0.97 -18.96
CA GLN A 3 7.72 -0.32 -19.11
C GLN A 3 9.17 -0.06 -19.49
N HIS A 4 10.10 -0.31 -18.58
CA HIS A 4 11.53 -0.07 -18.78
C HIS A 4 12.37 -1.13 -18.09
N LYS A 5 13.52 -1.39 -18.71
CA LYS A 5 14.58 -2.25 -18.18
C LYS A 5 15.89 -1.48 -18.17
N ASN A 6 16.78 -1.80 -17.24
CA ASN A 6 18.14 -1.26 -17.25
C ASN A 6 19.03 -2.03 -18.25
N GLU A 7 20.31 -1.68 -18.33
CA GLU A 7 21.27 -2.29 -19.27
C GLU A 7 21.49 -3.80 -19.02
N HIS A 8 21.24 -4.27 -17.81
CA HIS A 8 21.31 -5.69 -17.41
C HIS A 8 19.98 -6.43 -17.65
N GLY A 9 18.98 -5.77 -18.22
CA GLY A 9 17.67 -6.36 -18.52
C GLY A 9 16.72 -6.47 -17.31
N LEU A 10 17.07 -5.87 -16.16
CA LEU A 10 16.22 -5.86 -14.97
C LEU A 10 15.08 -4.86 -15.14
N PRO A 11 13.83 -5.25 -14.86
CA PRO A 11 12.71 -4.32 -14.90
C PRO A 11 12.75 -3.38 -13.70
N PHE A 12 12.93 -2.07 -13.94
CA PHE A 12 12.89 -1.04 -12.89
C PHE A 12 11.61 -0.19 -12.91
N MET A 13 10.85 -0.28 -13.99
CA MET A 13 9.48 0.21 -14.09
C MET A 13 8.72 -0.79 -14.94
N ASP A 14 7.90 -1.61 -14.29
CA ASP A 14 7.28 -2.79 -14.93
C ASP A 14 5.75 -2.71 -14.93
N THR A 15 5.20 -1.51 -14.66
CA THR A 15 3.78 -1.27 -14.41
C THR A 15 2.89 -1.79 -15.54
N TYR A 16 3.29 -1.66 -16.80
CA TYR A 16 2.52 -2.19 -17.92
C TYR A 16 2.45 -3.73 -17.88
N ARG A 17 3.57 -4.41 -17.64
CA ARG A 17 3.56 -5.88 -17.52
C ARG A 17 2.76 -6.34 -16.32
N GLU A 18 2.94 -5.69 -15.18
CA GLU A 18 2.18 -5.94 -13.95
C GLU A 18 0.67 -5.81 -14.19
N TRP A 19 0.24 -4.80 -14.96
CA TRP A 19 -1.16 -4.65 -15.38
C TRP A 19 -1.59 -5.73 -16.36
N LYS A 20 -0.78 -5.99 -17.39
CA LYS A 20 -1.09 -6.94 -18.47
C LYS A 20 -1.27 -8.37 -17.93
N GLU A 21 -0.53 -8.72 -16.88
CA GLU A 21 -0.62 -10.02 -16.20
C GLU A 21 -1.76 -10.08 -15.16
N SER A 22 -2.47 -8.97 -14.90
CA SER A 22 -3.52 -8.89 -13.89
C SER A 22 -4.93 -9.18 -14.44
N PRO A 23 -5.90 -9.48 -13.55
CA PRO A 23 -7.31 -9.59 -13.95
C PRO A 23 -7.90 -8.33 -14.59
N TYR A 24 -7.32 -7.15 -14.33
CA TYR A 24 -7.82 -5.88 -14.90
C TYR A 24 -7.65 -5.84 -16.41
N ALA A 25 -6.49 -6.28 -16.91
CA ALA A 25 -6.25 -6.36 -18.35
C ALA A 25 -7.21 -7.35 -19.02
N ALA A 26 -7.51 -8.48 -18.37
CA ALA A 26 -8.46 -9.47 -18.89
C ALA A 26 -9.90 -8.94 -18.96
N LEU A 27 -10.28 -8.03 -18.06
CA LEU A 27 -11.57 -7.34 -18.08
C LEU A 27 -11.61 -6.10 -18.98
N GLY A 28 -10.49 -5.75 -19.63
CA GLY A 28 -10.41 -4.55 -20.45
C GLY A 28 -10.43 -3.24 -19.65
N VAL A 29 -10.13 -3.29 -18.34
CA VAL A 29 -9.95 -2.08 -17.53
C VAL A 29 -8.58 -1.50 -17.83
N GLU A 30 -8.54 -0.38 -18.51
CA GLU A 30 -7.33 0.29 -18.97
C GLU A 30 -6.80 1.30 -17.94
N CYS A 31 -5.57 1.77 -18.16
CA CYS A 31 -4.94 2.79 -17.32
C CYS A 31 -5.82 4.06 -17.22
N GLN A 32 -6.46 4.44 -18.33
CA GLN A 32 -7.26 5.65 -18.48
C GLN A 32 -8.56 5.58 -17.66
N ASP A 33 -9.08 4.39 -17.38
CA ASP A 33 -10.31 4.23 -16.59
C ASP A 33 -10.12 4.70 -15.14
N CYS A 34 -8.91 4.56 -14.60
CA CYS A 34 -8.56 5.01 -13.25
C CYS A 34 -7.78 6.33 -13.23
N HIS A 35 -6.84 6.54 -14.16
CA HIS A 35 -5.91 7.68 -14.16
C HIS A 35 -6.35 8.85 -15.04
N MET A 36 -7.44 8.71 -15.79
CA MET A 36 -8.04 9.80 -16.57
C MET A 36 -9.53 9.88 -16.27
N LYS A 37 -9.91 9.97 -14.99
CA LYS A 37 -11.32 10.03 -14.60
C LYS A 37 -12.05 11.18 -15.33
N PRO A 38 -13.36 11.03 -15.60
CA PRO A 38 -14.13 12.10 -16.19
C PRO A 38 -14.05 13.40 -15.38
N ASP A 39 -14.02 14.53 -16.09
CA ASP A 39 -14.14 15.85 -15.50
C ASP A 39 -15.62 16.25 -15.46
N TYR A 40 -16.22 16.14 -14.29
CA TYR A 40 -17.63 16.51 -14.07
C TYR A 40 -17.83 18.00 -13.83
N GLU A 41 -16.76 18.81 -13.72
CA GLU A 41 -16.86 20.24 -13.49
C GLU A 41 -17.01 21.03 -14.82
N ILE A 42 -16.54 20.45 -15.94
CA ILE A 42 -16.64 21.05 -17.27
C ILE A 42 -17.93 20.59 -17.95
N VAL A 43 -19.02 21.32 -17.72
CA VAL A 43 -20.33 21.02 -18.34
C VAL A 43 -20.56 21.79 -19.65
N TYR A 44 -19.87 22.92 -19.83
CA TYR A 44 -20.01 23.81 -21.00
C TYR A 44 -18.65 24.33 -21.46
N GLY A 45 -18.39 24.29 -22.77
CA GLY A 45 -17.16 24.79 -23.38
C GLY A 45 -17.06 24.47 -24.87
N SER A 46 -16.12 25.10 -25.57
CA SER A 46 -15.82 24.78 -26.97
C SER A 46 -15.05 23.47 -27.05
N PHE A 47 -15.75 22.35 -27.20
CA PHE A 47 -15.09 21.08 -27.47
C PHE A 47 -14.70 21.01 -28.94
N VAL A 48 -13.43 20.70 -29.22
CA VAL A 48 -12.98 20.41 -30.58
C VAL A 48 -13.65 19.12 -31.01
N ASN A 49 -14.42 19.19 -32.08
CA ASN A 49 -14.99 18.00 -32.70
C ASN A 49 -13.82 17.18 -33.27
N GLY A 50 -13.69 15.91 -32.84
CA GLY A 50 -12.66 14.99 -33.35
C GLY A 50 -12.83 14.64 -34.84
N ASP A 51 -13.91 15.12 -35.46
CA ASP A 51 -14.12 15.18 -36.89
C ASP A 51 -13.29 16.33 -37.51
N ALA A 52 -12.28 15.96 -38.30
CA ALA A 52 -11.41 16.89 -38.99
C ALA A 52 -12.16 17.87 -39.92
N GLU A 53 -13.34 17.49 -40.43
CA GLU A 53 -14.16 18.34 -41.29
C GLU A 53 -14.99 19.37 -40.49
N LYS A 54 -15.16 19.15 -39.18
CA LYS A 54 -15.93 20.01 -38.27
C LYS A 54 -15.08 20.64 -37.18
N PHE A 55 -13.76 20.68 -37.39
CA PHE A 55 -12.78 21.21 -36.43
C PHE A 55 -13.11 22.64 -35.96
N TRP A 56 -13.72 23.46 -36.82
CA TRP A 56 -14.13 24.84 -36.54
C TRP A 56 -15.58 24.99 -36.06
N THR A 57 -16.30 23.89 -35.85
CA THR A 57 -17.66 23.90 -35.31
C THR A 57 -17.60 23.43 -33.86
N PRO A 58 -17.64 24.35 -32.88
CA PRO A 58 -17.68 23.97 -31.47
C PRO A 58 -18.88 23.06 -31.22
N ALA A 59 -18.67 21.92 -30.56
CA ALA A 59 -19.80 21.20 -30.00
C ALA A 59 -20.30 21.98 -28.77
N GLU A 60 -21.55 22.43 -28.78
CA GLU A 60 -22.16 23.14 -27.64
C GLU A 60 -22.36 22.21 -26.43
N TYR A 61 -22.39 20.90 -26.66
CA TYR A 61 -22.56 19.88 -25.64
C TYR A 61 -21.67 18.65 -25.93
N ARG A 62 -21.05 18.12 -24.89
CA ARG A 62 -20.34 16.83 -24.89
C ARG A 62 -20.74 16.08 -23.62
N ASP A 63 -20.92 14.77 -23.73
CA ASP A 63 -21.10 13.93 -22.55
C ASP A 63 -19.84 14.01 -21.68
N VAL A 64 -19.99 14.57 -20.47
CA VAL A 64 -18.91 14.76 -19.49
C VAL A 64 -18.22 13.46 -19.10
N SER A 65 -18.91 12.31 -19.20
CA SER A 65 -18.31 10.98 -18.96
C SER A 65 -17.16 10.66 -19.93
N THR A 66 -17.15 11.34 -21.08
CA THR A 66 -16.15 11.20 -22.15
C THR A 66 -15.08 12.30 -22.12
N VAL A 67 -15.19 13.27 -21.20
CA VAL A 67 -14.21 14.35 -21.01
C VAL A 67 -13.23 13.90 -19.95
N LYS A 68 -12.11 13.33 -20.40
CA LYS A 68 -11.13 12.69 -19.52
C LYS A 68 -10.14 13.72 -18.98
N ARG A 69 -9.89 13.72 -17.66
CA ARG A 69 -8.85 14.56 -17.06
C ARG A 69 -7.46 14.13 -17.54
N HIS A 70 -6.58 15.10 -17.73
CA HIS A 70 -5.20 14.91 -18.21
C HIS A 70 -4.16 15.35 -17.14
N ASP A 71 -4.55 15.30 -15.88
CA ASP A 71 -3.68 15.56 -14.73
C ASP A 71 -2.94 14.30 -14.26
N PHE A 72 -3.37 13.11 -14.73
CA PHE A 72 -2.70 11.81 -14.56
C PHE A 72 -2.23 11.56 -13.12
N PRO A 73 -3.12 11.59 -12.11
CA PRO A 73 -2.72 11.39 -10.73
C PRO A 73 -2.07 10.02 -10.56
N GLY A 74 -1.10 9.93 -9.64
CA GLY A 74 -0.35 8.72 -9.35
C GLY A 74 -0.16 8.55 -7.85
N GLY A 75 1.07 8.68 -7.36
CA GLY A 75 1.35 8.64 -5.91
C GLY A 75 0.90 9.88 -5.14
N THR A 76 -0.36 10.32 -5.31
CA THR A 76 -1.03 11.40 -4.55
C THR A 76 -1.86 10.80 -3.42
N GLU A 77 -2.14 11.56 -2.36
CA GLU A 77 -2.97 11.10 -1.23
C GLU A 77 -4.34 10.58 -1.67
N GLU A 78 -4.98 11.27 -2.62
CA GLU A 78 -6.29 10.88 -3.12
C GLU A 78 -6.27 9.49 -3.79
N LEU A 79 -5.23 9.17 -4.56
CA LEU A 79 -5.20 7.94 -5.34
C LEU A 79 -4.58 6.75 -4.58
N VAL A 80 -3.63 7.01 -3.67
CA VAL A 80 -3.05 5.93 -2.86
C VAL A 80 -4.00 5.49 -1.75
N LYS A 81 -4.89 6.38 -1.30
CA LYS A 81 -5.92 6.03 -0.33
C LYS A 81 -6.83 4.93 -0.90
N ASP A 82 -7.08 3.91 -0.10
CA ASP A 82 -7.92 2.76 -0.43
C ASP A 82 -7.39 1.93 -1.62
N ALA A 83 -6.14 2.14 -2.07
CA ALA A 83 -5.49 1.30 -3.07
C ALA A 83 -5.26 -0.14 -2.56
N ALA A 84 -4.99 -0.25 -1.26
CA ALA A 84 -4.94 -1.50 -0.52
C ALA A 84 -5.92 -1.47 0.66
N ALA A 85 -6.20 -2.63 1.24
CA ALA A 85 -7.00 -2.77 2.44
C ALA A 85 -6.30 -3.63 3.49
N LEU A 86 -6.67 -3.40 4.75
CA LEU A 86 -6.16 -4.11 5.92
C LEU A 86 -7.27 -4.93 6.59
N ALA A 87 -6.93 -6.11 7.09
CA ALA A 87 -7.74 -6.82 8.07
C ALA A 87 -6.87 -7.38 9.19
N ILE A 88 -7.39 -7.26 10.41
CA ILE A 88 -6.74 -7.75 11.63
C ILE A 88 -7.53 -8.94 12.18
N GLU A 89 -6.83 -10.05 12.40
CA GLU A 89 -7.29 -11.17 13.21
C GLU A 89 -6.42 -11.24 14.46
N ALA A 90 -7.02 -11.34 15.64
CA ALA A 90 -6.28 -11.29 16.89
C ALA A 90 -6.80 -12.28 17.93
N VAL A 91 -5.87 -12.93 18.62
CA VAL A 91 -6.14 -13.84 19.74
C VAL A 91 -5.30 -13.42 20.94
N ALA A 92 -5.98 -13.16 22.06
CA ALA A 92 -5.37 -12.79 23.32
C ALA A 92 -5.61 -13.90 24.36
N ASP A 93 -4.60 -14.75 24.58
CA ASP A 93 -4.65 -15.85 25.54
C ASP A 93 -3.27 -16.18 26.12
N ASN A 94 -3.23 -16.93 27.23
CA ASN A 94 -1.99 -17.50 27.79
C ASN A 94 -0.82 -16.51 27.98
N GLY A 95 -1.12 -15.26 28.32
CA GLY A 95 -0.10 -14.21 28.51
C GLY A 95 0.52 -13.69 27.21
N GLN A 96 -0.11 -13.97 26.07
CA GLN A 96 0.31 -13.50 24.75
C GLN A 96 -0.87 -12.90 23.96
N LEU A 97 -0.54 -11.92 23.13
CA LEU A 97 -1.41 -11.44 22.06
C LEU A 97 -0.76 -11.84 20.73
N THR A 98 -1.47 -12.64 19.94
CA THR A 98 -1.09 -12.95 18.55
C THR A 98 -1.99 -12.17 17.61
N VAL A 99 -1.39 -11.41 16.70
CA VAL A 99 -2.06 -10.59 15.70
C VAL A 99 -1.64 -11.06 14.31
N ARG A 100 -2.60 -11.41 13.46
CA ARG A 100 -2.39 -11.69 12.05
C ARG A 100 -2.98 -10.52 11.26
N VAL A 101 -2.17 -9.92 10.40
CA VAL A 101 -2.59 -8.82 9.54
C VAL A 101 -2.56 -9.26 8.10
N THR A 102 -3.65 -9.04 7.38
CA THR A 102 -3.73 -9.22 5.93
C THR A 102 -3.67 -7.85 5.26
N VAL A 103 -2.79 -7.70 4.27
CA VAL A 103 -2.74 -6.53 3.39
C VAL A 103 -3.11 -6.97 1.98
N ARG A 104 -4.19 -6.45 1.41
CA ARG A 104 -4.64 -6.83 0.06
C ARG A 104 -4.60 -5.66 -0.89
N ASN A 105 -4.09 -5.87 -2.10
CA ASN A 105 -4.21 -4.93 -3.20
C ASN A 105 -5.62 -5.05 -3.80
N VAL A 106 -6.43 -3.99 -3.70
CA VAL A 106 -7.88 -4.07 -3.98
C VAL A 106 -8.32 -3.22 -5.15
N ASN A 107 -7.65 -2.08 -5.36
CA ASN A 107 -8.05 -1.06 -6.33
C ASN A 107 -6.92 -0.68 -7.30
N ALA A 108 -5.77 -1.36 -7.27
CA ALA A 108 -4.72 -1.16 -8.26
C ALA A 108 -4.63 -2.35 -9.22
N GLY A 109 -4.72 -2.05 -10.52
CA GLY A 109 -4.58 -3.03 -11.58
C GLY A 109 -3.15 -3.55 -11.81
N HIS A 110 -2.17 -3.04 -11.06
CA HIS A 110 -0.75 -3.38 -11.11
C HIS A 110 -0.25 -3.68 -9.68
N HIS A 111 1.06 -3.92 -9.48
CA HIS A 111 1.61 -4.17 -8.14
C HIS A 111 1.51 -2.93 -7.23
N LEU A 112 1.52 -3.12 -5.91
CA LEU A 112 1.56 -2.03 -4.93
C LEU A 112 2.80 -2.11 -4.05
N PRO A 113 3.64 -1.05 -4.02
CA PRO A 113 3.66 0.08 -4.95
C PRO A 113 4.27 -0.29 -6.32
N SER A 114 3.79 0.32 -7.41
CA SER A 114 4.38 0.21 -8.76
C SER A 114 5.14 1.49 -9.15
N GLY A 115 5.74 1.49 -10.34
CA GLY A 115 6.51 2.60 -10.90
C GLY A 115 8.00 2.44 -10.69
N ILE A 116 8.70 3.55 -10.43
CA ILE A 116 10.14 3.54 -10.16
C ILE A 116 10.46 2.86 -8.83
N THR A 117 11.59 2.15 -8.74
CA THR A 117 11.89 1.21 -7.65
C THR A 117 12.17 1.81 -6.27
N ILE A 118 12.20 3.14 -6.13
CA ILE A 118 12.32 3.79 -4.81
C ILE A 118 10.98 3.92 -4.05
N ARG A 119 9.86 3.57 -4.70
CA ARG A 119 8.55 3.56 -4.04
C ARG A 119 8.46 2.38 -3.08
N ASN A 120 7.94 2.64 -1.88
CA ASN A 120 7.77 1.63 -0.85
C ASN A 120 6.50 1.88 -0.05
N MET A 121 5.95 0.83 0.55
CA MET A 121 4.95 0.95 1.60
C MET A 121 5.49 0.37 2.90
N LEU A 122 5.02 0.90 4.02
CA LEU A 122 5.37 0.44 5.36
C LEU A 122 4.09 0.23 6.15
N MET A 123 4.01 -0.90 6.84
CA MET A 123 2.92 -1.20 7.76
C MET A 123 3.45 -1.25 9.18
N THR A 124 2.75 -0.62 10.12
CA THR A 124 3.02 -0.74 11.56
C THR A 124 1.85 -1.40 12.30
N VAL A 125 2.15 -2.15 13.36
CA VAL A 125 1.16 -2.82 14.21
C VAL A 125 1.36 -2.40 15.67
N THR A 126 0.37 -1.70 16.21
CA THR A 126 0.47 -1.05 17.51
C THR A 126 -0.70 -1.49 18.41
N PRO A 127 -0.49 -2.52 19.25
CA PRO A 127 -1.44 -2.88 20.29
C PRO A 127 -1.30 -1.96 21.51
N VAL A 128 -2.43 -1.42 21.97
CA VAL A 128 -2.54 -0.48 23.09
C VAL A 128 -3.55 -1.02 24.09
N THR A 129 -3.20 -1.04 25.38
CA THR A 129 -4.12 -1.44 26.46
C THR A 129 -5.16 -0.37 26.78
N GLU A 130 -6.14 -0.67 27.61
CA GLU A 130 -7.15 0.31 28.06
C GLU A 130 -6.55 1.54 28.78
N ASN A 131 -5.31 1.44 29.27
CA ASN A 131 -4.61 2.51 29.97
C ASN A 131 -3.76 3.39 29.03
N GLY A 132 -3.67 3.04 27.74
CA GLY A 132 -2.82 3.74 26.77
C GLY A 132 -1.41 3.14 26.62
N ASP A 133 -1.06 2.09 27.36
CA ASP A 133 0.26 1.46 27.28
C ASP A 133 0.39 0.56 26.05
N THR A 134 1.51 0.67 25.33
CA THR A 134 1.84 -0.27 24.24
C THR A 134 2.37 -1.60 24.77
N LEU A 135 2.06 -2.70 24.07
CA LEU A 135 2.56 -4.02 24.48
C LEU A 135 3.99 -4.27 24.02
N ARG A 136 4.77 -4.99 24.85
CA ARG A 136 6.11 -5.42 24.48
C ARG A 136 6.05 -6.45 23.35
N TYR A 137 6.59 -6.08 22.19
CA TYR A 137 6.73 -6.99 21.05
C TYR A 137 7.77 -8.07 21.31
N THR A 138 7.42 -9.33 21.04
CA THR A 138 8.29 -10.50 21.24
C THR A 138 8.61 -11.24 19.95
N GLY A 139 8.12 -10.77 18.80
CA GLY A 139 8.40 -11.34 17.49
C GLY A 139 9.65 -10.76 16.79
N ASN A 140 9.85 -11.20 15.54
CA ASN A 140 10.97 -10.82 14.68
C ASN A 140 10.57 -10.07 13.39
N GLN A 141 9.28 -10.04 13.04
CA GLN A 141 8.76 -9.32 11.89
C GLN A 141 8.72 -7.81 12.17
N ARG A 142 9.66 -7.07 11.58
CA ARG A 142 9.86 -5.65 11.82
C ARG A 142 9.77 -4.85 10.54
N VAL A 143 9.44 -3.57 10.69
CA VAL A 143 9.66 -2.60 9.62
C VAL A 143 11.16 -2.57 9.32
N PRO A 144 11.55 -2.70 8.03
CA PRO A 144 12.96 -2.74 7.63
C PRO A 144 13.66 -1.38 7.77
N GLU A 145 14.99 -1.37 7.72
CA GLU A 145 15.82 -0.17 7.91
C GLU A 145 15.51 0.96 6.92
N TYR A 146 15.09 0.63 5.70
CA TYR A 146 14.67 1.63 4.71
C TYR A 146 13.42 2.42 5.13
N GLY A 147 12.71 1.95 6.17
CA GLY A 147 11.63 2.67 6.84
C GLY A 147 12.08 3.80 7.76
N GLY A 148 13.39 4.00 7.92
CA GLY A 148 13.98 5.09 8.70
C GLY A 148 14.31 4.68 10.12
N ILE A 149 15.56 4.88 10.54
CA ILE A 149 16.04 4.59 11.88
C ILE A 149 16.01 5.90 12.69
N GLY A 150 15.39 5.89 13.86
CA GLY A 150 15.30 7.08 14.71
C GLY A 150 13.94 7.22 15.40
N ASP A 151 13.54 8.47 15.65
CA ASP A 151 12.26 8.79 16.29
C ASP A 151 11.08 8.54 15.34
N PRO A 152 10.09 7.70 15.72
CA PRO A 152 8.85 7.51 14.97
C PRO A 152 8.06 8.79 14.70
N LEU A 153 8.15 9.80 15.58
CA LEU A 153 7.48 11.09 15.39
C LEU A 153 8.07 11.89 14.22
N GLU A 154 9.29 11.57 13.80
CA GLU A 154 9.95 12.12 12.61
C GLU A 154 9.77 11.22 11.37
N GLY A 155 8.88 10.23 11.44
CA GLY A 155 8.63 9.26 10.38
C GLY A 155 9.73 8.19 10.26
N ASN A 156 10.43 7.86 11.35
CA ASN A 156 11.40 6.77 11.36
C ASN A 156 10.77 5.52 12.00
N PHE A 157 10.37 4.55 11.17
CA PHE A 157 9.60 3.40 11.63
C PHE A 157 10.39 2.10 11.73
N ALA A 158 11.66 2.08 11.31
CA ALA A 158 12.48 0.88 11.32
C ALA A 158 12.54 0.24 12.72
N GLY A 159 12.46 -1.08 12.77
CA GLY A 159 12.50 -1.85 14.02
C GLY A 159 11.17 -1.96 14.76
N LEU A 160 10.17 -1.13 14.44
CA LEU A 160 8.82 -1.28 14.98
C LEU A 160 8.16 -2.59 14.49
N PRO A 161 7.19 -3.15 15.23
CA PRO A 161 6.40 -4.28 14.76
C PRO A 161 5.69 -3.89 13.48
N GLY A 162 5.99 -4.58 12.38
CA GLY A 162 5.50 -4.17 11.08
C GLY A 162 6.17 -4.88 9.91
N LYS A 163 5.94 -4.38 8.70
CA LYS A 163 6.50 -4.94 7.47
C LYS A 163 6.67 -3.86 6.42
N GLY A 164 7.67 -4.02 5.55
CA GLY A 164 7.84 -3.18 4.37
C GLY A 164 7.47 -3.93 3.10
N PHE A 165 6.99 -3.19 2.09
CA PHE A 165 6.62 -3.69 0.77
C PHE A 165 7.36 -2.84 -0.28
N ALA A 166 8.36 -3.41 -0.94
CA ALA A 166 9.21 -2.72 -1.90
C ALA A 166 9.87 -3.69 -2.90
N LEU A 167 10.36 -3.14 -4.00
CA LEU A 167 11.31 -3.81 -4.89
C LEU A 167 12.71 -3.30 -4.56
N ILE A 168 13.60 -4.19 -4.13
CA ILE A 168 14.95 -3.85 -3.68
C ILE A 168 15.97 -4.40 -4.69
N PHE A 169 16.80 -3.51 -5.21
CA PHE A 169 17.94 -3.87 -6.05
C PHE A 169 19.24 -3.96 -5.28
N GLY A 170 20.21 -4.67 -5.87
CA GLY A 170 21.60 -4.69 -5.43
C GLY A 170 22.58 -4.71 -6.59
N ASP A 171 23.83 -4.33 -6.31
CA ASP A 171 24.94 -4.29 -7.26
C ASP A 171 26.00 -5.37 -6.94
N ASP A 172 26.95 -5.62 -7.85
CA ASP A 172 28.00 -6.64 -7.62
C ASP A 172 29.02 -6.29 -6.53
N LYS A 173 28.95 -5.07 -5.99
CA LYS A 173 29.76 -4.64 -4.83
C LYS A 173 29.11 -4.98 -3.50
N GLY A 174 27.90 -5.56 -3.53
CA GLY A 174 27.15 -5.95 -2.34
C GLY A 174 26.32 -4.80 -1.73
N ASN A 175 26.21 -3.67 -2.42
CA ASN A 175 25.29 -2.61 -1.99
C ASN A 175 23.84 -3.05 -2.26
N THR A 176 22.92 -2.58 -1.41
CA THR A 176 21.48 -2.79 -1.57
C THR A 176 20.76 -1.44 -1.69
N HIS A 177 19.50 -1.47 -2.11
CA HIS A 177 18.69 -0.25 -2.35
C HIS A 177 19.33 0.69 -3.36
N VAL A 178 20.12 0.14 -4.29
CA VAL A 178 20.75 0.90 -5.37
C VAL A 178 19.71 1.32 -6.40
N MET A 179 20.04 2.36 -7.15
CA MET A 179 19.19 2.84 -8.24
C MET A 179 19.29 1.92 -9.47
N ASP A 180 18.34 2.05 -10.38
CA ASP A 180 18.20 1.20 -11.56
C ASP A 180 19.45 1.14 -12.45
N TRP A 181 20.17 2.26 -12.61
CA TRP A 181 21.42 2.33 -13.38
C TRP A 181 22.64 1.69 -12.70
N GLN A 182 22.51 1.27 -11.43
CA GLN A 182 23.55 0.53 -10.70
C GLN A 182 23.14 -0.92 -10.42
N ALA A 183 21.87 -1.25 -10.69
CA ALA A 183 21.29 -2.51 -10.29
C ALA A 183 21.75 -3.65 -11.21
N GLU A 184 22.29 -4.70 -10.60
CA GLU A 184 22.71 -5.92 -11.31
C GLU A 184 21.85 -7.12 -10.94
N ARG A 185 21.07 -7.02 -9.85
CA ARG A 185 20.08 -8.02 -9.45
C ARG A 185 18.94 -7.43 -8.62
N ILE A 186 17.83 -8.16 -8.59
CA ILE A 186 16.77 -8.00 -7.59
C ILE A 186 17.20 -8.78 -6.33
N ILE A 187 17.25 -8.09 -5.21
CA ILE A 187 17.53 -8.68 -3.89
C ILE A 187 16.24 -9.18 -3.25
N GLU A 188 15.17 -8.39 -3.36
CA GLU A 188 13.89 -8.70 -2.77
C GLU A 188 12.76 -8.03 -3.57
N ASP A 189 11.62 -8.69 -3.69
CA ASP A 189 10.36 -8.08 -4.15
C ASP A 189 9.25 -8.48 -3.18
N THR A 190 8.91 -7.56 -2.28
CA THR A 190 7.82 -7.70 -1.31
C THR A 190 6.58 -6.91 -1.71
N ARG A 191 6.51 -6.40 -2.95
CA ARG A 191 5.32 -5.66 -3.41
C ARG A 191 4.11 -6.59 -3.47
N ILE A 192 2.93 -6.02 -3.26
CA ILE A 192 1.68 -6.77 -3.31
C ILE A 192 1.19 -6.78 -4.75
N LYS A 193 1.20 -7.94 -5.42
CA LYS A 193 0.74 -8.01 -6.82
C LYS A 193 -0.72 -7.61 -6.96
N ALA A 194 -1.13 -7.28 -8.18
CA ALA A 194 -2.52 -6.91 -8.47
C ALA A 194 -3.47 -8.01 -7.96
N ARG A 195 -4.45 -7.64 -7.12
CA ARG A 195 -5.43 -8.54 -6.47
C ARG A 195 -4.86 -9.60 -5.51
N GLU A 196 -3.54 -9.69 -5.34
CA GLU A 196 -2.93 -10.56 -4.34
C GLU A 196 -2.98 -9.92 -2.94
N GLN A 197 -2.61 -10.73 -1.95
CA GLN A 197 -2.54 -10.30 -0.56
C GLN A 197 -1.28 -10.85 0.11
N ASP A 198 -0.78 -10.10 1.08
CA ASP A 198 0.25 -10.52 2.01
C ASP A 198 -0.38 -10.78 3.39
N ILE A 199 0.17 -11.76 4.11
CA ILE A 199 -0.25 -12.07 5.48
C ILE A 199 1.00 -12.15 6.35
N SER A 200 1.02 -11.37 7.43
CA SER A 200 2.09 -11.38 8.42
C SER A 200 1.53 -11.53 9.84
N ALA A 201 2.35 -12.06 10.75
CA ALA A 201 1.96 -12.33 12.13
C ALA A 201 2.90 -11.65 13.13
N TYR A 202 2.33 -11.24 14.26
CA TYR A 202 2.99 -10.48 15.31
C TYR A 202 2.58 -11.02 16.67
N THR A 203 3.56 -11.24 17.55
CA THR A 203 3.33 -11.69 18.91
C THR A 203 3.81 -10.66 19.91
N PHE A 204 2.97 -10.38 20.91
CA PHE A 204 3.24 -9.44 21.99
C PHE A 204 3.04 -10.13 23.34
N ALA A 205 3.84 -9.72 24.33
CA ALA A 205 3.60 -10.11 25.72
C ALA A 205 2.33 -9.41 26.24
N LEU A 206 1.39 -10.18 26.76
CA LEU A 206 0.11 -9.69 27.27
C LEU A 206 0.12 -9.72 28.81
N PRO A 207 0.05 -8.55 29.47
CA PRO A 207 -0.06 -8.49 30.93
C PRO A 207 -1.35 -9.16 31.43
N SER A 208 -1.26 -9.90 32.54
CA SER A 208 -2.44 -10.52 33.18
C SER A 208 -3.49 -9.51 33.66
N THR A 209 -3.10 -8.24 33.80
CA THR A 209 -3.97 -7.12 34.20
C THR A 209 -4.73 -6.50 33.03
N ALA A 210 -4.35 -6.76 31.79
CA ALA A 210 -5.00 -6.19 30.62
C ALA A 210 -6.42 -6.73 30.49
N ARG A 211 -7.41 -5.84 30.38
CA ARG A 211 -8.82 -6.22 30.18
C ARG A 211 -9.24 -6.08 28.73
N GLN A 212 -8.56 -5.23 27.98
CA GLN A 212 -8.83 -4.95 26.59
C GLN A 212 -7.54 -4.51 25.90
N VAL A 213 -7.39 -4.90 24.64
CA VAL A 213 -6.32 -4.38 23.78
C VAL A 213 -6.93 -3.88 22.49
N ASP A 214 -6.66 -2.61 22.19
CA ASP A 214 -6.96 -1.94 20.94
C ASP A 214 -5.76 -2.10 20.01
N ILE A 215 -5.94 -2.79 18.89
CA ILE A 215 -4.90 -3.05 17.90
C ILE A 215 -5.10 -2.08 16.76
N HIS A 216 -4.10 -1.23 16.54
CA HIS A 216 -4.06 -0.27 15.46
C HIS A 216 -3.08 -0.75 14.40
N THR A 217 -3.48 -0.68 13.13
CA THR A 217 -2.60 -0.95 12.00
C THR A 217 -2.74 0.15 10.97
N GLU A 218 -1.60 0.65 10.50
CA GLU A 218 -1.54 1.67 9.45
C GLU A 218 -0.58 1.20 8.36
N LEU A 219 -1.01 1.30 7.11
CA LEU A 219 -0.20 1.13 5.92
C LEU A 219 0.01 2.49 5.27
N ILE A 220 1.26 2.91 5.17
CA ILE A 220 1.66 4.16 4.51
C ILE A 220 2.40 3.89 3.21
N TYR A 221 2.31 4.82 2.27
CA TYR A 221 3.06 4.85 1.03
C TYR A 221 4.09 5.98 1.05
N ARG A 222 5.29 5.67 0.56
CA ARG A 222 6.42 6.58 0.44
C ARG A 222 6.92 6.65 -0.99
N ARG A 223 7.28 7.87 -1.38
CA ARG A 223 7.90 8.13 -2.69
C ARG A 223 9.39 7.77 -2.73
N ALA A 224 10.06 7.64 -1.59
CA ALA A 224 11.46 7.25 -1.53
C ALA A 224 11.72 6.42 -0.27
N PHE A 225 12.78 5.63 -0.28
CA PHE A 225 13.33 5.07 0.95
C PHE A 225 13.78 6.22 1.87
N LYS A 226 13.53 6.09 3.18
CA LYS A 226 13.85 7.17 4.14
C LYS A 226 15.33 7.54 4.14
N PRO A 227 16.30 6.60 4.15
CA PRO A 227 17.72 6.94 4.08
C PRO A 227 18.09 7.76 2.84
N LEU A 228 17.50 7.44 1.67
CA LEU A 228 17.73 8.20 0.45
C LEU A 228 17.15 9.62 0.54
N ALA A 229 15.92 9.75 1.04
CA ALA A 229 15.28 11.05 1.23
C ALA A 229 16.09 11.94 2.18
N ASP A 230 16.63 11.38 3.27
CA ASP A 230 17.42 12.11 4.25
C ASP A 230 18.75 12.60 3.67
N ILE A 231 19.48 11.72 2.96
CA ILE A 231 20.73 12.09 2.27
C ILE A 231 20.48 13.22 1.26
N LYS A 232 19.35 13.17 0.55
CA LYS A 232 18.98 14.17 -0.45
C LYS A 232 18.24 15.38 0.12
N LYS A 233 17.96 15.39 1.44
CA LYS A 233 17.16 16.41 2.13
C LYS A 233 15.80 16.63 1.47
N TRP A 234 15.20 15.56 0.95
CA TRP A 234 13.87 15.61 0.36
C TRP A 234 12.80 15.66 1.45
N ILE A 235 11.78 16.47 1.23
CA ILE A 235 10.57 16.43 2.05
C ILE A 235 9.85 15.13 1.72
N LEU A 236 9.93 14.17 2.65
CA LEU A 236 9.23 12.91 2.55
C LEU A 236 7.89 13.02 3.27
N LYS A 237 6.80 13.08 2.50
CA LYS A 237 5.45 13.01 3.04
C LYS A 237 4.98 11.55 3.06
N ASP A 238 4.61 11.07 4.23
CA ASP A 238 3.92 9.80 4.39
C ASP A 238 2.46 9.96 4.01
N MET A 239 1.97 9.05 3.16
CA MET A 239 0.59 9.06 2.69
C MET A 239 -0.10 7.79 3.15
N VAL A 240 -1.19 7.94 3.89
CA VAL A 240 -1.95 6.79 4.40
C VAL A 240 -2.65 6.09 3.24
N VAL A 241 -2.35 4.81 3.07
CA VAL A 241 -3.01 3.93 2.09
C VAL A 241 -4.25 3.33 2.72
N ALA A 242 -4.11 2.76 3.92
CA ALA A 242 -5.18 2.12 4.66
C ALA A 242 -4.89 2.12 6.16
N THR A 243 -5.95 2.12 6.96
CA THR A 243 -5.90 1.87 8.41
C THR A 243 -6.93 0.82 8.79
N ASP A 244 -6.64 0.04 9.83
CA ASP A 244 -7.62 -0.81 10.49
C ASP A 244 -7.44 -0.76 12.01
N LYS A 245 -8.56 -0.94 12.72
CA LYS A 245 -8.59 -1.02 14.18
C LYS A 245 -9.46 -2.20 14.59
N THR A 246 -8.91 -3.07 15.44
CA THR A 246 -9.64 -4.18 16.04
C THR A 246 -9.45 -4.18 17.55
N VAL A 247 -10.51 -4.51 18.28
CA VAL A 247 -10.47 -4.64 19.74
C VAL A 247 -10.54 -6.10 20.11
N VAL A 248 -9.63 -6.55 20.97
CA VAL A 248 -9.64 -7.91 21.52
C VAL A 248 -9.68 -7.87 23.04
N LYS A 249 -10.44 -8.80 23.63
CA LYS A 249 -10.50 -9.00 25.08
C LYS A 249 -9.76 -10.29 25.42
N PRO A 250 -8.79 -10.27 26.36
CA PRO A 250 -8.11 -11.49 26.79
C PRO A 250 -9.10 -12.53 27.31
N ARG A 251 -8.97 -13.78 26.84
CA ARG A 251 -9.79 -14.88 27.33
C ARG A 251 -9.45 -15.20 28.78
N LYS A 252 -10.47 -15.45 29.60
CA LYS A 252 -10.24 -16.05 30.93
C LYS A 252 -9.91 -17.53 30.71
N ARG A 253 -9.09 -18.10 31.61
CA ARG A 253 -8.62 -19.51 31.58
C ARG A 253 -9.73 -20.58 31.44
N MET A 254 -11.01 -20.22 31.55
CA MET A 254 -12.17 -21.12 31.51
C MET A 254 -13.11 -20.88 30.31
N ASP A 255 -12.81 -19.94 29.42
CA ASP A 255 -13.67 -19.66 28.27
C ASP A 255 -13.39 -20.65 27.13
N ALA A 256 -14.44 -21.28 26.60
CA ALA A 256 -14.34 -22.13 25.40
C ALA A 256 -13.87 -21.30 24.19
N PRO A 257 -13.17 -21.91 23.20
CA PRO A 257 -12.74 -21.18 22.01
C PRO A 257 -13.96 -20.70 21.21
N SER A 258 -14.31 -19.43 21.32
CA SER A 258 -15.21 -18.78 20.37
C SER A 258 -14.39 -18.26 19.20
N ALA A 259 -14.78 -18.63 17.98
CA ALA A 259 -14.24 -18.04 16.77
C ALA A 259 -14.42 -16.51 16.88
N SER A 260 -13.32 -15.76 16.89
CA SER A 260 -13.39 -14.32 16.69
C SER A 260 -14.10 -14.12 15.36
N LYS A 261 -15.23 -13.41 15.38
CA LYS A 261 -16.02 -13.09 14.19
C LYS A 261 -15.07 -12.67 13.07
N GLU A 262 -14.94 -13.52 12.05
CA GLU A 262 -14.46 -13.12 10.74
C GLU A 262 -15.46 -12.09 10.24
N LEU A 263 -15.18 -10.79 10.43
CA LEU A 263 -15.59 -9.86 9.40
C LEU A 263 -14.61 -10.13 8.28
N SER A 264 -15.10 -10.88 7.28
CA SER A 264 -14.26 -11.27 6.17
C SER A 264 -13.77 -10.00 5.49
N LEU A 265 -12.57 -10.05 4.93
CA LEU A 265 -12.03 -8.96 4.12
C LEU A 265 -13.03 -8.54 3.01
N GLN A 266 -13.90 -9.46 2.56
CA GLN A 266 -14.97 -9.22 1.57
C GLN A 266 -16.07 -8.29 2.10
N ASP A 267 -16.40 -8.33 3.39
CA ASP A 267 -17.46 -7.48 3.97
C ASP A 267 -17.04 -6.01 4.10
N ARG A 268 -15.75 -5.70 3.94
CA ARG A 268 -15.15 -4.38 4.23
C ARG A 268 -14.63 -3.66 2.99
N ILE A 269 -14.68 -4.27 1.82
CA ILE A 269 -14.06 -3.72 0.60
C ILE A 269 -15.00 -3.91 -0.58
N TRP A 270 -15.50 -2.80 -1.12
CA TRP A 270 -16.15 -2.81 -2.43
C TRP A 270 -15.04 -2.91 -3.49
N SER A 271 -15.12 -3.92 -4.36
CA SER A 271 -14.21 -4.08 -5.48
C SER A 271 -15.00 -4.17 -6.77
N LEU A 272 -14.42 -3.72 -7.88
CA LEU A 272 -14.93 -4.02 -9.23
C LEU A 272 -15.13 -5.52 -9.52
N PHE A 273 -14.55 -6.40 -8.67
CA PHE A 273 -14.54 -7.85 -8.83
C PHE A 273 -15.33 -8.60 -7.75
N ASP A 274 -15.98 -7.89 -6.82
CA ASP A 274 -16.76 -8.46 -5.70
C ASP A 274 -18.23 -8.03 -5.79
#